data_AF-A0A662C881-F1
#
_entry.id   AF-A0A662C881-F1
#
_cell.length_a   1.000
_cell.length_b   1.000
_cell.length_c   1.000
_cell.angle_alpha   90.00
_cell.angle_beta   90.00
_cell.angle_gamma   90.00
#
_symmetry.space_group_name_H-M   'P 1'
#
loop_
_entity.id
_entity.type
_entity.pdbx_description
1 polymer ?
#
loop_
_entity_poly.entity_id
_entity_poly.type
_entity_poly.pdbx_seq_one_letter_code
_entity_poly.pdbx_strand_id
1 'polypeptide(L)'
;MYKCILSIVVYFSFGIAVLFAQQEQSYDPWIWVSEPPEDCPFEQSTEIVGVALTENYRHYKLENGYSFADTWYPTWAANDTMYSPWTDGRCPRLDGSWDHSQSGHLNYDKEQVYTNEGKIGMQATTGQAVMVGDDPLNMHIYSLGKYNGDPAPYNGRYPCGSLVYNGIWYYGTYCLAPAGTANIGGFDYNWPWLGPLVGFRTSTDYGKSWQDTPHTPENSLFGETGMWGYPVKMGAPHFVDFGKNMEYSPDGKAYLVGMGAEVNDLMPREANLSWISGDQIYMCRVTPSIQNMNDMSKYEYFGGHDEKGSAIWTADFKEIKPLVDWNDNCGCVTMTY
;
A
#
# COMPACT_ATOMS: atom_id res chain seq x y z
N MET A 1 -23.40 -62.97 51.78
CA MET A 1 -23.84 -61.59 52.08
C MET A 1 -22.56 -60.81 52.36
N TYR A 2 -22.07 -59.85 51.58
CA TYR A 2 -22.67 -58.90 50.65
C TYR A 2 -21.81 -58.80 49.36
N LYS A 3 -22.48 -58.60 48.22
CA LYS A 3 -21.87 -58.16 46.96
C LYS A 3 -21.60 -56.65 47.07
N CYS A 4 -20.34 -56.22 46.97
CA CYS A 4 -20.02 -54.81 46.74
C CYS A 4 -19.84 -54.61 45.23
N ILE A 5 -20.85 -54.01 44.61
CA ILE A 5 -20.81 -53.51 43.24
C ILE A 5 -20.03 -52.20 43.27
N LEU A 6 -18.89 -52.18 42.58
CA LEU A 6 -18.09 -50.97 42.36
C LEU A 6 -18.73 -50.23 41.16
N SER A 7 -19.59 -49.26 41.44
CA SER A 7 -20.16 -48.40 40.40
C SER A 7 -19.15 -47.31 40.02
N ILE A 8 -18.56 -47.44 38.83
CA ILE A 8 -17.79 -46.37 38.19
C ILE A 8 -18.80 -45.36 37.63
N VAL A 9 -18.81 -44.15 38.19
CA VAL A 9 -19.57 -43.02 37.64
C VAL A 9 -18.67 -42.34 36.60
N VAL A 10 -18.93 -42.61 35.32
CA VAL A 10 -18.35 -41.83 34.21
C VAL A 10 -19.27 -40.63 33.97
N TYR A 11 -18.79 -39.43 34.31
CA TYR A 11 -19.43 -38.19 33.87
C TYR A 11 -19.14 -37.98 32.38
N PHE A 12 -20.13 -38.24 31.53
CA PHE A 12 -20.12 -37.77 30.15
C PHE A 12 -20.63 -36.33 30.13
N SER A 13 -19.73 -35.36 30.12
CA SER A 13 -20.03 -33.98 29.77
C SER A 13 -20.18 -33.88 28.25
N PHE A 14 -21.42 -33.95 27.75
CA PHE A 14 -21.74 -33.51 26.40
C PHE A 14 -21.67 -31.98 26.36
N GLY A 15 -20.50 -31.45 25.99
CA GLY A 15 -20.39 -30.06 25.56
C GLY A 15 -21.00 -29.92 24.17
N ILE A 16 -22.25 -29.45 24.10
CA ILE A 16 -22.82 -28.98 22.84
C ILE A 16 -22.12 -27.65 22.54
N ALA A 17 -21.05 -27.70 21.76
CA ALA A 17 -20.51 -26.52 21.09
C ALA A 17 -21.50 -26.15 19.98
N VAL A 18 -22.45 -25.28 20.28
CA VAL A 18 -23.23 -24.61 19.24
C VAL A 18 -22.28 -23.60 18.59
N LEU A 19 -21.64 -24.03 17.50
CA LEU A 19 -21.10 -23.10 16.52
C LEU A 19 -22.29 -22.35 15.95
N PHE A 20 -22.49 -21.11 16.38
CA PHE A 20 -23.34 -20.19 15.63
C PHE A 20 -22.60 -19.91 14.32
N ALA A 21 -22.92 -20.69 13.28
CA ALA A 21 -22.66 -20.25 11.91
C ALA A 21 -23.38 -18.92 11.76
N GLN A 22 -22.64 -17.87 11.45
CA GLN A 22 -23.20 -16.57 11.09
C GLN A 22 -24.22 -16.83 9.98
N GLN A 23 -25.45 -16.34 10.17
CA GLN A 23 -26.52 -16.51 9.19
C GLN A 23 -26.03 -15.98 7.84
N GLU A 24 -25.95 -16.85 6.83
CA GLU A 24 -25.70 -16.42 5.44
C GLU A 24 -26.84 -15.50 5.04
N GLN A 25 -26.63 -14.19 5.18
CA GLN A 25 -27.45 -13.21 4.50
C GLN A 25 -27.01 -13.26 3.04
N SER A 26 -27.76 -13.99 2.22
CA SER A 26 -27.60 -13.93 0.78
C SER A 26 -28.24 -12.62 0.30
N TYR A 27 -27.42 -11.62 0.05
CA TYR A 27 -27.84 -10.43 -0.68
C TYR A 27 -27.73 -10.71 -2.18
N ASP A 28 -28.65 -10.16 -2.97
CA ASP A 28 -28.47 -10.13 -4.41
C ASP A 28 -27.25 -9.26 -4.72
N PRO A 29 -26.27 -9.75 -5.51
CA PRO A 29 -25.10 -8.96 -5.83
C PRO A 29 -25.47 -7.64 -6.49
N TRP A 30 -24.85 -6.54 -6.04
CA TRP A 30 -24.97 -5.26 -6.74
C TRP A 30 -24.07 -5.27 -7.96
N ILE A 31 -24.67 -5.17 -9.15
CA ILE A 31 -23.94 -5.13 -10.41
C ILE A 31 -23.54 -3.69 -10.71
N TRP A 32 -22.23 -3.43 -10.80
CA TRP A 32 -21.73 -2.15 -11.27
C TRP A 32 -22.00 -2.03 -12.77
N VAL A 33 -22.80 -1.03 -13.14
CA VAL A 33 -23.00 -0.59 -14.52
C VAL A 33 -21.71 -0.01 -15.09
N SER A 34 -21.00 -0.81 -15.89
CA SER A 34 -19.68 -0.51 -16.47
C SER A 34 -19.77 0.47 -17.66
N GLU A 35 -20.33 1.66 -17.43
CA GLU A 35 -20.43 2.74 -18.43
C GLU A 35 -19.31 3.77 -18.21
N PRO A 36 -18.20 3.71 -18.98
CA PRO A 36 -17.16 4.74 -18.91
C PRO A 36 -17.65 6.06 -19.53
N PRO A 37 -17.06 7.21 -19.18
CA PRO A 37 -17.40 8.49 -19.82
C PRO A 37 -16.99 8.49 -21.30
N GLU A 38 -17.58 9.40 -22.09
CA GLU A 38 -17.44 9.44 -23.56
C GLU A 38 -16.01 9.62 -24.05
N ASP A 39 -15.14 10.21 -23.22
CA ASP A 39 -13.74 10.50 -23.51
C ASP A 39 -12.76 9.41 -23.05
N CYS A 40 -13.26 8.26 -22.58
CA CYS A 40 -12.42 7.13 -22.22
C CYS A 40 -11.58 6.66 -23.43
N PRO A 41 -10.24 6.65 -23.32
CA PRO A 41 -9.38 6.30 -24.46
C PRO A 41 -9.23 4.78 -24.64
N PHE A 42 -9.82 3.97 -23.77
CA PHE A 42 -9.65 2.52 -23.75
C PHE A 42 -10.83 1.79 -24.37
N GLU A 43 -10.52 0.74 -25.13
CA GLU A 43 -11.55 -0.19 -25.61
C GLU A 43 -12.17 -0.97 -24.45
N GLN A 44 -13.44 -1.30 -24.57
CA GLN A 44 -14.12 -2.15 -23.58
C GLN A 44 -13.49 -3.55 -23.57
N SER A 45 -13.17 -4.04 -22.36
CA SER A 45 -12.60 -5.37 -22.20
C SER A 45 -13.55 -6.46 -22.69
N THR A 46 -12.99 -7.45 -23.40
CA THR A 46 -13.72 -8.66 -23.82
C THR A 46 -13.55 -9.82 -22.83
N GLU A 47 -12.65 -9.68 -21.85
CA GLU A 47 -12.34 -10.70 -20.84
C GLU A 47 -13.02 -10.41 -19.50
N ILE A 48 -13.04 -9.12 -19.10
CA ILE A 48 -13.72 -8.65 -17.89
C ILE A 48 -14.91 -7.79 -18.31
N VAL A 49 -16.10 -8.37 -18.31
CA VAL A 49 -17.31 -7.75 -18.87
C VAL A 49 -18.19 -7.04 -17.82
N GLY A 50 -17.79 -7.05 -16.55
CA GLY A 50 -18.51 -6.38 -15.48
C GLY A 50 -17.97 -6.70 -14.09
N VAL A 51 -18.47 -5.98 -13.09
CA VAL A 51 -18.11 -6.13 -11.67
C VAL A 51 -19.39 -6.36 -10.86
N ALA A 52 -19.37 -7.36 -9.98
CA ALA A 52 -20.47 -7.64 -9.05
C ALA A 52 -19.95 -7.56 -7.61
N LEU A 53 -20.56 -6.71 -6.79
CA LEU A 53 -20.32 -6.64 -5.36
C LEU A 53 -21.27 -7.61 -4.66
N THR A 54 -20.71 -8.69 -4.12
CA THR A 54 -21.50 -9.79 -3.52
C THR A 54 -21.84 -9.57 -2.05
N GLU A 55 -21.37 -8.48 -1.45
CA GLU A 55 -21.44 -8.21 -0.01
C GLU A 55 -20.81 -9.30 0.88
N ASN A 56 -20.06 -10.23 0.31
CA ASN A 56 -19.31 -11.23 1.06
C ASN A 56 -17.96 -10.66 1.53
N TYR A 57 -18.00 -9.86 2.59
CA TYR A 57 -16.81 -9.23 3.16
C TYR A 57 -16.76 -9.41 4.68
N ARG A 58 -15.54 -9.32 5.22
CA ARG A 58 -15.32 -9.18 6.67
C ARG A 58 -14.77 -7.80 6.96
N HIS A 59 -15.47 -7.06 7.82
CA HIS A 59 -14.86 -5.89 8.45
C HIS A 59 -14.07 -6.35 9.66
N TYR A 60 -12.74 -6.29 9.57
CA TYR A 60 -11.85 -6.42 10.72
C TYR A 60 -11.96 -5.17 11.60
N LYS A 61 -13.06 -5.05 12.35
CA LYS A 61 -13.30 -3.99 13.34
C LYS A 61 -12.76 -4.41 14.70
N LEU A 62 -12.40 -3.39 15.48
CA LEU A 62 -12.13 -3.49 16.89
C LEU A 62 -13.44 -3.64 17.68
N GLU A 63 -13.42 -4.32 18.82
CA GLU A 63 -14.60 -4.51 19.70
C GLU A 63 -15.23 -3.18 20.16
N ASN A 64 -14.45 -2.11 20.19
CA ASN A 64 -14.88 -0.76 20.51
C ASN A 64 -15.37 0.05 19.29
N GLY A 65 -15.57 -0.59 18.13
CA GLY A 65 -16.12 0.00 16.91
C GLY A 65 -15.13 0.75 16.03
N TYR A 66 -13.87 0.91 16.44
CA TYR A 66 -12.83 1.51 15.60
C TYR A 66 -12.40 0.54 14.48
N SER A 67 -12.09 1.05 13.30
CA SER A 67 -11.46 0.26 12.23
C SER A 67 -10.02 -0.06 12.58
N PHE A 68 -9.48 -1.11 11.96
CA PHE A 68 -8.04 -1.24 11.81
C PHE A 68 -7.47 0.02 11.13
N ALA A 69 -6.19 0.26 11.39
CA ALA A 69 -5.36 1.28 10.74
C ALA A 69 -5.70 1.56 9.26
N ASP A 70 -5.43 2.79 8.83
CA ASP A 70 -5.55 3.23 7.45
C ASP A 70 -4.31 2.82 6.63
N THR A 71 -4.53 2.51 5.36
CA THR A 71 -3.56 1.96 4.39
C THR A 71 -3.02 0.55 4.72
N TRP A 72 -3.06 -0.35 3.74
CA TRP A 72 -2.53 -1.71 3.82
C TRP A 72 -2.01 -2.14 2.44
N TYR A 73 -0.84 -2.78 2.39
CA TYR A 73 -0.20 -3.27 1.17
C TYR A 73 0.24 -4.73 1.35
N PRO A 74 -0.70 -5.68 1.30
CA PRO A 74 -0.39 -7.09 1.51
C PRO A 74 0.61 -7.62 0.48
N THR A 75 1.48 -8.53 0.91
CA THR A 75 2.37 -9.29 0.06
C THR A 75 2.47 -10.72 0.58
N TRP A 76 2.35 -11.70 -0.31
CA TRP A 76 2.31 -13.10 0.05
C TRP A 76 3.71 -13.72 -0.02
N ALA A 77 4.26 -14.06 1.15
CA ALA A 77 5.60 -14.62 1.27
C ALA A 77 5.65 -16.13 1.04
N ALA A 78 6.86 -16.65 0.78
CA ALA A 78 7.11 -18.08 0.58
C ALA A 78 6.69 -18.98 1.78
N ASN A 79 6.56 -18.42 2.98
CA ASN A 79 6.19 -19.15 4.21
C ASN A 79 4.67 -19.20 4.45
N ASP A 80 3.86 -19.03 3.40
CA ASP A 80 2.39 -19.07 3.48
C ASP A 80 1.78 -18.03 4.43
N THR A 81 2.45 -16.88 4.53
CA THR A 81 2.04 -15.78 5.39
C THR A 81 1.98 -14.49 4.58
N MET A 82 0.93 -13.69 4.79
CA MET A 82 0.87 -12.35 4.24
C MET A 82 1.48 -11.35 5.21
N TYR A 83 2.25 -10.42 4.66
CA TYR A 83 2.85 -9.31 5.39
C TYR A 83 2.29 -8.01 4.83
N SER A 84 2.09 -7.02 5.68
CA SER A 84 1.63 -5.72 5.21
C SER A 84 2.20 -4.59 6.05
N PRO A 85 2.65 -3.50 5.41
CA PRO A 85 2.76 -2.23 6.08
C PRO A 85 1.36 -1.70 6.44
N TRP A 86 1.29 -0.76 7.38
CA TRP A 86 0.07 -0.01 7.69
C TRP A 86 0.40 1.35 8.31
N THR A 87 -0.55 2.30 8.37
CA THR A 87 -0.38 3.50 9.21
C THR A 87 -1.72 4.05 9.72
N ASP A 88 -1.75 5.24 10.31
CA ASP A 88 -2.98 5.98 10.65
C ASP A 88 -4.09 5.16 11.32
N GLY A 89 -3.83 4.74 12.55
CA GLY A 89 -4.79 4.04 13.38
C GLY A 89 -4.10 3.01 14.26
N ARG A 90 -4.75 1.86 14.50
CA ARG A 90 -4.27 0.88 15.48
C ARG A 90 -4.27 -0.53 14.91
N CYS A 91 -3.33 -1.33 15.37
CA CYS A 91 -3.22 -2.76 15.06
C CYS A 91 -2.91 -3.55 16.34
N PRO A 92 -3.60 -4.68 16.61
CA PRO A 92 -3.40 -5.46 17.83
C PRO A 92 -2.06 -6.18 17.83
N ARG A 93 -1.50 -6.46 19.01
CA ARG A 93 -0.36 -7.36 19.20
C ARG A 93 -0.81 -8.69 19.79
N LEU A 94 0.03 -9.72 19.68
CA LEU A 94 -0.24 -11.05 20.23
C LEU A 94 -0.36 -11.08 21.76
N ASP A 95 0.26 -10.13 22.46
CA ASP A 95 0.17 -10.01 23.92
C ASP A 95 -1.09 -9.26 24.41
N GLY A 96 -2.00 -8.90 23.50
CA GLY A 96 -3.21 -8.15 23.79
C GLY A 96 -3.03 -6.62 23.86
N SER A 97 -1.80 -6.13 23.72
CA SER A 97 -1.52 -4.70 23.58
C SER A 97 -1.74 -4.20 22.14
N TRP A 98 -1.49 -2.91 21.90
CA TRP A 98 -1.78 -2.24 20.63
C TRP A 98 -0.59 -1.40 20.17
N ASP A 99 -0.34 -1.41 18.87
CA ASP A 99 0.45 -0.36 18.23
C ASP A 99 -0.47 0.71 17.66
N HIS A 100 -0.04 1.96 17.76
CA HIS A 100 -0.69 3.11 17.13
C HIS A 100 0.28 3.83 16.21
N SER A 101 -0.06 3.92 14.93
CA SER A 101 0.75 4.58 13.90
C SER A 101 0.05 5.85 13.42
N GLN A 102 0.86 6.82 13.00
CA GLN A 102 0.40 8.10 12.48
C GLN A 102 1.36 8.59 11.40
N SER A 103 0.83 8.91 10.22
CA SER A 103 1.57 9.28 9.01
C SER A 103 2.11 10.71 9.01
N GLY A 104 1.64 11.57 9.90
CA GLY A 104 2.04 12.97 10.00
C GLY A 104 1.81 13.55 11.40
N HIS A 105 2.25 14.78 11.64
CA HIS A 105 2.10 15.44 12.96
C HIS A 105 0.97 16.47 12.96
N LEU A 106 0.04 16.37 13.92
CA LEU A 106 -1.13 17.25 14.04
C LEU A 106 -0.81 18.69 14.47
N ASN A 107 0.31 18.90 15.18
CA ASN A 107 0.73 20.23 15.65
C ASN A 107 1.86 20.79 14.77
N TYR A 108 1.57 20.89 13.47
CA TYR A 108 2.44 21.53 12.50
C TYR A 108 2.46 23.05 12.75
N ASP A 109 3.57 23.56 13.29
CA ASP A 109 3.87 24.99 13.24
C ASP A 109 4.83 25.25 12.08
N LYS A 110 4.28 25.80 10.99
CA LYS A 110 5.02 26.19 9.79
C LYS A 110 6.20 27.11 10.12
N GLU A 111 6.09 27.97 11.13
CA GLU A 111 7.19 28.87 11.48
C GLU A 111 8.32 28.11 12.16
N GLN A 112 8.03 27.11 13.00
CA GLN A 112 9.09 26.35 13.70
C GLN A 112 9.95 25.46 12.79
N VAL A 113 9.40 24.97 11.67
CA VAL A 113 10.13 24.12 10.72
C VAL A 113 11.06 24.94 9.82
N TYR A 114 10.67 26.18 9.47
CA TYR A 114 11.46 27.05 8.58
C TYR A 114 12.32 28.11 9.31
N THR A 115 12.03 28.45 10.58
CA THR A 115 12.78 29.47 11.34
C THR A 115 13.83 28.91 12.30
N ASN A 116 13.69 27.65 12.72
CA ASN A 116 14.78 26.99 13.43
C ASN A 116 15.70 26.37 12.39
N GLU A 117 16.98 26.76 12.39
CA GLU A 117 18.06 26.14 11.60
C GLU A 117 18.28 24.63 11.91
N GLY A 118 17.32 23.98 12.57
CA GLY A 118 17.23 22.56 12.81
C GLY A 118 15.82 22.07 12.50
N LYS A 119 15.74 21.16 11.51
CA LYS A 119 14.58 20.32 11.21
C LYS A 119 14.03 19.77 12.54
N ILE A 120 12.87 20.23 13.01
CA ILE A 120 12.18 19.53 14.10
C ILE A 120 11.86 18.15 13.52
N GLY A 121 12.50 17.11 14.04
CA GLY A 121 12.29 15.74 13.58
C GLY A 121 10.84 15.35 13.79
N MET A 122 10.01 15.57 12.76
CA MET A 122 8.68 15.00 12.70
C MET A 122 8.87 13.50 12.55
N GLN A 123 8.41 12.72 13.51
CA GLN A 123 8.49 11.27 13.40
C GLN A 123 7.12 10.75 13.02
N ALA A 124 6.84 10.79 11.71
CA ALA A 124 5.80 9.94 11.17
C ALA A 124 6.15 8.50 11.52
N THR A 125 5.13 7.70 11.77
CA THR A 125 5.27 6.28 12.04
C THR A 125 4.56 5.50 10.97
N THR A 126 5.10 4.33 10.67
CA THR A 126 4.45 3.32 9.85
C THR A 126 4.61 1.97 10.55
N GLY A 127 3.56 1.17 10.56
CA GLY A 127 3.52 -0.13 11.20
C GLY A 127 3.81 -1.28 10.23
N GLN A 128 4.20 -2.42 10.79
CA GLN A 128 4.36 -3.67 10.06
C GLN A 128 3.45 -4.71 10.71
N ALA A 129 2.76 -5.52 9.91
CA ALA A 129 1.81 -6.50 10.38
C ALA A 129 1.92 -7.81 9.62
N VAL A 130 1.43 -8.87 10.27
CA VAL A 130 1.24 -10.19 9.72
C VAL A 130 -0.26 -10.45 9.59
N MET A 131 -0.66 -11.11 8.51
CA MET A 131 -1.99 -11.65 8.31
C MET A 131 -1.86 -13.16 8.11
N VAL A 132 -2.41 -13.93 9.05
CA VAL A 132 -2.33 -15.39 9.10
C VAL A 132 -3.70 -15.99 8.85
N GLY A 133 -3.78 -16.96 7.94
CA GLY A 133 -5.01 -17.66 7.57
C GLY A 133 -5.12 -17.79 6.06
N ASP A 134 -5.91 -18.76 5.62
CA ASP A 134 -6.24 -19.05 4.23
C ASP A 134 -7.66 -18.61 3.86
N ASP A 135 -8.45 -18.18 4.84
CA ASP A 135 -9.78 -17.61 4.66
C ASP A 135 -9.73 -16.08 4.83
N PRO A 136 -9.98 -15.28 3.77
CA PRO A 136 -10.03 -13.82 3.86
C PRO A 136 -11.18 -13.30 4.74
N LEU A 137 -12.18 -14.15 5.03
CA LEU A 137 -13.25 -13.89 5.98
C LEU A 137 -12.89 -14.35 7.39
N ASN A 138 -11.70 -14.93 7.62
CA ASN A 138 -11.24 -15.34 8.94
C ASN A 138 -9.72 -15.28 9.14
N MET A 139 -9.13 -14.14 8.80
CA MET A 139 -7.71 -13.87 9.03
C MET A 139 -7.42 -13.45 10.48
N HIS A 140 -6.28 -13.87 10.99
CA HIS A 140 -5.67 -13.37 12.21
C HIS A 140 -4.61 -12.33 11.86
N ILE A 141 -4.86 -11.07 12.21
CA ILE A 141 -3.99 -9.95 11.84
C ILE A 141 -3.40 -9.35 13.12
N TYR A 142 -2.09 -9.13 13.15
CA TYR A 142 -1.42 -8.51 14.28
C TYR A 142 -0.15 -7.75 13.86
N SER A 143 0.17 -6.72 14.65
CA SER A 143 1.35 -5.87 14.50
C SER A 143 2.63 -6.58 14.96
N LEU A 144 3.68 -6.41 14.18
CA LEU A 144 5.06 -6.72 14.55
C LEU A 144 5.79 -5.51 15.16
N GLY A 145 5.18 -4.32 15.13
CA GLY A 145 5.77 -3.10 15.63
C GLY A 145 5.55 -1.93 14.69
N LYS A 146 6.27 -0.85 14.99
CA LYS A 146 6.29 0.37 14.18
C LYS A 146 7.72 0.77 13.89
N TYR A 147 7.85 1.64 12.90
CA TYR A 147 9.10 2.25 12.49
C TYR A 147 8.89 3.75 12.28
N ASN A 148 9.81 4.56 12.80
CA ASN A 148 9.77 6.01 12.64
C ASN A 148 10.41 6.38 11.30
N GLY A 149 9.78 7.29 10.55
CA GLY A 149 10.34 7.87 9.34
C GLY A 149 10.21 9.38 9.37
N ASP A 150 11.30 10.08 9.09
CA ASP A 150 11.26 11.54 8.91
C ASP A 150 10.53 11.88 7.59
N PRO A 151 9.42 12.65 7.61
CA PRO A 151 8.77 13.11 6.40
C PRO A 151 9.45 14.36 5.81
N ALA A 152 10.31 15.07 6.54
CA ALA A 152 10.80 16.38 6.11
C ALA A 152 11.54 16.32 4.75
N PRO A 153 11.33 17.32 3.86
CA PRO A 153 10.59 18.58 4.05
C PRO A 153 9.08 18.47 3.88
N TYR A 154 8.57 17.28 3.57
CA TYR A 154 7.13 17.00 3.56
C TYR A 154 6.60 16.89 4.98
N ASN A 155 5.29 16.65 5.13
CA ASN A 155 4.65 16.57 6.44
C ASN A 155 3.93 15.23 6.67
N GLY A 156 3.65 14.49 5.59
CA GLY A 156 3.15 13.12 5.64
C GLY A 156 4.20 12.14 5.12
N ARG A 157 4.27 10.96 5.73
CA ARG A 157 5.02 9.80 5.24
C ARG A 157 4.19 8.54 5.45
N TYR A 158 3.75 7.97 4.34
CA TYR A 158 2.84 6.82 4.30
C TYR A 158 3.57 5.59 3.76
N PRO A 159 3.12 4.38 4.13
CA PRO A 159 3.62 3.18 3.49
C PRO A 159 3.21 3.11 2.02
N CYS A 160 4.06 2.51 1.21
CA CYS A 160 3.73 2.02 -0.13
C CYS A 160 4.60 0.78 -0.40
N GLY A 161 4.58 0.26 -1.63
CA GLY A 161 5.53 -0.72 -2.15
C GLY A 161 5.98 -1.77 -1.13
N SER A 162 5.16 -2.79 -0.91
CA SER A 162 5.49 -3.90 -0.01
C SER A 162 5.73 -5.18 -0.79
N LEU A 163 6.89 -5.79 -0.60
CA LEU A 163 7.23 -7.09 -1.20
C LEU A 163 8.01 -7.94 -0.21
N VAL A 164 7.51 -9.14 0.07
CA VAL A 164 8.32 -10.18 0.71
C VAL A 164 8.72 -11.20 -0.35
N TYR A 165 10.01 -11.23 -0.66
CA TYR A 165 10.59 -12.13 -1.65
C TYR A 165 11.80 -12.85 -1.07
N ASN A 166 11.80 -14.18 -1.12
CA ASN A 166 12.86 -15.05 -0.62
C ASN A 166 13.32 -14.71 0.81
N GLY A 167 12.35 -14.41 1.69
CA GLY A 167 12.58 -14.09 3.10
C GLY A 167 13.04 -12.67 3.38
N ILE A 168 13.14 -11.82 2.36
CA ILE A 168 13.48 -10.40 2.49
C ILE A 168 12.22 -9.57 2.29
N TRP A 169 11.89 -8.73 3.25
CA TRP A 169 10.82 -7.75 3.14
C TRP A 169 11.39 -6.41 2.70
N TYR A 170 10.98 -5.94 1.53
CA TYR A 170 11.17 -4.57 1.03
C TYR A 170 9.93 -3.75 1.36
N TYR A 171 10.10 -2.68 2.11
CA TYR A 171 9.01 -1.82 2.59
C TYR A 171 9.28 -0.39 2.13
N GLY A 172 8.48 0.08 1.18
CA GLY A 172 8.52 1.44 0.65
C GLY A 172 7.74 2.46 1.50
N THR A 173 8.15 3.72 1.42
CA THR A 173 7.32 4.84 1.91
C THR A 173 7.34 5.98 0.91
N TYR A 174 6.21 6.67 0.77
CA TYR A 174 6.09 7.91 0.01
C TYR A 174 5.71 9.07 0.92
N CYS A 175 5.86 10.29 0.41
CA CYS A 175 5.61 11.51 1.17
C CYS A 175 4.36 12.27 0.69
N LEU A 176 3.83 13.14 1.54
CA LEU A 176 2.69 14.02 1.24
C LEU A 176 2.87 15.41 1.84
N ALA A 177 2.38 16.42 1.13
CA ALA A 177 2.42 17.79 1.60
C ALA A 177 1.31 18.67 1.00
N PRO A 178 1.12 19.89 1.54
CA PRO A 178 1.50 20.26 2.90
C PRO A 178 0.66 19.47 3.93
N ALA A 179 0.93 19.68 5.23
CA ALA A 179 0.33 18.90 6.32
C ALA A 179 -1.21 18.80 6.27
N GLY A 180 -1.74 17.58 6.14
CA GLY A 180 -3.14 17.22 6.39
C GLY A 180 -4.11 17.99 5.52
N THR A 181 -4.48 19.21 5.93
CA THR A 181 -5.42 20.08 5.21
C THR A 181 -4.73 21.35 4.72
N ALA A 182 -4.89 21.65 3.43
CA ALA A 182 -4.41 22.87 2.80
C ALA A 182 -5.57 23.65 2.19
N ASN A 183 -5.72 24.93 2.58
CA ASN A 183 -6.68 25.80 1.92
C ASN A 183 -6.06 26.39 0.64
N ILE A 184 -6.59 26.01 -0.52
CA ILE A 184 -6.13 26.48 -1.83
C ILE A 184 -7.35 27.01 -2.58
N GLY A 185 -7.31 28.29 -2.97
CA GLY A 185 -8.43 28.92 -3.70
C GLY A 185 -9.76 28.94 -2.94
N GLY A 186 -9.74 28.85 -1.61
CA GLY A 186 -10.96 28.79 -0.78
C GLY A 186 -11.55 27.38 -0.58
N PHE A 187 -10.86 26.33 -1.06
CA PHE A 187 -11.22 24.94 -0.83
C PHE A 187 -10.17 24.25 0.05
N ASP A 188 -10.63 23.41 0.98
CA ASP A 188 -9.77 22.64 1.89
C ASP A 188 -9.42 21.28 1.27
N TYR A 189 -8.19 21.13 0.79
CA TYR A 189 -7.68 19.88 0.23
C TYR A 189 -7.00 19.03 1.29
N ASN A 190 -7.26 17.72 1.27
CA ASN A 190 -6.50 16.75 2.07
C ASN A 190 -5.27 16.27 1.28
N TRP A 191 -4.06 16.46 1.82
CA TRP A 191 -2.79 16.06 1.20
C TRP A 191 -2.70 16.32 -0.32
N PRO A 192 -2.74 17.59 -0.75
CA PRO A 192 -2.88 17.93 -2.17
C PRO A 192 -1.64 17.67 -3.02
N TRP A 193 -0.46 17.48 -2.41
CA TRP A 193 0.79 17.25 -3.14
C TRP A 193 1.35 15.87 -2.82
N LEU A 194 1.41 15.03 -3.85
CA LEU A 194 2.05 13.71 -3.80
C LEU A 194 3.57 13.83 -3.88
N GLY A 195 4.26 13.37 -2.85
CA GLY A 195 5.71 13.26 -2.80
C GLY A 195 6.24 11.96 -3.41
N PRO A 196 7.58 11.84 -3.51
CA PRO A 196 8.23 10.71 -4.15
C PRO A 196 8.19 9.45 -3.28
N LEU A 197 8.41 8.29 -3.90
CA LEU A 197 8.92 7.11 -3.20
C LEU A 197 10.31 7.43 -2.62
N VAL A 198 10.41 7.45 -1.29
CA VAL A 198 11.69 7.70 -0.61
C VAL A 198 12.68 6.59 -0.95
N GLY A 199 12.26 5.33 -0.78
CA GLY A 199 13.06 4.12 -0.97
C GLY A 199 12.54 3.01 -0.06
N PHE A 200 13.26 1.91 0.03
CA PHE A 200 12.83 0.71 0.75
C PHE A 200 13.68 0.47 1.98
N ARG A 201 13.07 0.45 3.17
CA ARG A 201 13.70 -0.24 4.29
C ARG A 201 13.61 -1.74 4.07
N THR A 202 14.57 -2.48 4.60
CA THR A 202 14.67 -3.93 4.38
C THR A 202 14.71 -4.70 5.67
N SER A 203 14.08 -5.88 5.66
CA SER A 203 14.17 -6.84 6.76
C SER A 203 14.51 -8.21 6.18
N THR A 204 15.52 -8.88 6.75
CA THR A 204 15.94 -10.24 6.36
C THR A 204 15.37 -11.31 7.28
N ASP A 205 14.43 -10.94 8.16
CA ASP A 205 13.84 -11.80 9.18
C ASP A 205 12.33 -11.60 9.32
N TYR A 206 11.66 -11.26 8.21
CA TYR A 206 10.22 -11.06 8.11
C TYR A 206 9.66 -9.96 9.02
N GLY A 207 10.40 -8.85 9.13
CA GLY A 207 9.98 -7.63 9.81
C GLY A 207 10.30 -7.56 11.30
N LYS A 208 11.14 -8.47 11.83
CA LYS A 208 11.56 -8.44 13.24
C LYS A 208 12.68 -7.41 13.47
N SER A 209 13.61 -7.31 12.53
CA SER A 209 14.66 -6.29 12.49
C SER A 209 14.70 -5.61 11.12
N TRP A 210 15.19 -4.37 11.10
CA TRP A 210 15.12 -3.50 9.94
C TRP A 210 16.45 -2.79 9.70
N GLN A 211 16.84 -2.69 8.43
CA GLN A 211 17.83 -1.77 7.91
C GLN A 211 17.11 -0.69 7.12
N ASP A 212 17.33 0.58 7.48
CA ASP A 212 16.68 1.69 6.79
C ASP A 212 17.18 1.85 5.34
N THR A 213 16.39 2.57 4.53
CA THR A 213 16.81 3.02 3.21
C THR A 213 17.98 4.03 3.32
N PRO A 214 18.93 4.05 2.38
CA PRO A 214 19.95 5.10 2.33
C PRO A 214 19.40 6.46 1.84
N HIS A 215 18.15 6.49 1.37
CA HIS A 215 17.50 7.67 0.77
C HIS A 215 16.75 8.52 1.80
N THR A 216 16.50 9.77 1.43
CA THR A 216 15.69 10.72 2.22
C THR A 216 14.56 11.29 1.38
N PRO A 217 13.53 11.92 1.96
CA PRO A 217 12.50 12.58 1.15
C PRO A 217 13.05 13.65 0.19
N GLU A 218 14.17 14.31 0.53
CA GLU A 218 14.87 15.28 -0.35
C GLU A 218 15.69 14.58 -1.44
N ASN A 219 16.30 13.44 -1.12
CA ASN A 219 17.12 12.64 -2.03
C ASN A 219 16.48 11.27 -2.16
N SER A 220 15.36 11.23 -2.87
CA SER A 220 14.50 10.07 -3.04
C SER A 220 15.06 9.07 -4.07
N LEU A 221 14.54 7.84 -4.08
CA LEU A 221 15.04 6.76 -4.94
C LEU A 221 15.09 7.14 -6.43
N PHE A 222 14.07 7.85 -6.93
CA PHE A 222 13.99 8.25 -8.34
C PHE A 222 14.38 9.72 -8.57
N GLY A 223 14.82 10.42 -7.53
CA GLY A 223 15.23 11.83 -7.62
C GLY A 223 14.09 12.81 -7.93
N GLU A 224 12.84 12.37 -7.76
CA GLU A 224 11.65 13.19 -7.98
C GLU A 224 11.33 14.05 -6.76
N THR A 225 10.59 15.14 -6.98
CA THR A 225 10.03 15.97 -5.89
C THR A 225 8.58 16.31 -6.18
N GLY A 226 7.73 16.08 -5.17
CA GLY A 226 6.34 16.49 -5.15
C GLY A 226 6.12 17.89 -4.61
N MET A 227 7.20 18.59 -4.21
CA MET A 227 7.05 19.82 -3.46
C MET A 227 6.45 20.93 -4.29
N TRP A 228 5.67 21.80 -3.66
CA TRP A 228 5.00 22.93 -4.33
C TRP A 228 4.07 22.49 -5.48
N GLY A 229 3.58 21.25 -5.45
CA GLY A 229 2.72 20.69 -6.49
C GLY A 229 3.45 20.28 -7.77
N TYR A 230 4.78 20.21 -7.77
CA TYR A 230 5.49 19.57 -8.89
C TYR A 230 5.07 18.10 -8.98
N PRO A 231 4.79 17.58 -10.18
CA PRO A 231 4.32 16.21 -10.32
C PRO A 231 5.47 15.21 -10.19
N VAL A 232 5.13 14.00 -9.77
CA VAL A 232 6.01 12.82 -9.78
C VAL A 232 5.42 11.77 -10.72
N LYS A 233 6.25 10.86 -11.23
CA LYS A 233 5.86 9.76 -12.12
C LYS A 233 5.68 8.45 -11.34
N MET A 234 6.49 8.19 -10.32
CA MET A 234 6.36 6.98 -9.48
C MET A 234 5.82 7.32 -8.09
N GLY A 235 4.64 7.95 -8.05
CA GLY A 235 3.94 8.32 -6.83
C GLY A 235 3.22 7.14 -6.17
N ALA A 236 3.31 7.04 -4.84
CA ALA A 236 2.75 5.97 -4.00
C ALA A 236 2.77 4.57 -4.66
N PRO A 237 3.92 4.03 -5.09
CA PRO A 237 3.94 2.87 -5.96
C PRO A 237 3.56 1.57 -5.24
N HIS A 238 2.86 0.67 -5.95
CA HIS A 238 2.48 -0.67 -5.49
C HIS A 238 3.30 -1.69 -6.27
N PHE A 239 3.70 -2.80 -5.63
CA PHE A 239 4.19 -3.94 -6.41
C PHE A 239 3.01 -4.59 -7.13
N VAL A 240 3.24 -5.04 -8.36
CA VAL A 240 2.31 -5.95 -9.05
C VAL A 240 2.27 -7.26 -8.28
N ASP A 241 1.07 -7.70 -7.91
CA ASP A 241 0.88 -8.95 -7.19
C ASP A 241 0.95 -10.13 -8.15
N PHE A 242 2.11 -10.79 -8.19
CA PHE A 242 2.38 -12.02 -8.92
C PHE A 242 2.15 -13.28 -8.07
N GLY A 243 1.32 -13.20 -7.03
CA GLY A 243 1.02 -14.31 -6.13
C GLY A 243 2.15 -14.63 -5.16
N LYS A 244 2.11 -15.85 -4.60
CA LYS A 244 3.01 -16.28 -3.53
C LYS A 244 4.47 -16.18 -3.98
N ASN A 245 5.25 -15.38 -3.27
CA ASN A 245 6.68 -15.20 -3.50
C ASN A 245 7.01 -14.90 -4.98
N MET A 246 6.15 -14.11 -5.65
CA MET A 246 6.27 -13.76 -7.07
C MET A 246 6.26 -14.96 -8.04
N GLU A 247 5.57 -16.06 -7.70
CA GLU A 247 5.56 -17.29 -8.51
C GLU A 247 5.07 -17.08 -9.96
N TYR A 248 4.24 -16.07 -10.22
CA TYR A 248 3.73 -15.73 -11.55
C TYR A 248 4.47 -14.57 -12.24
N SER A 249 5.60 -14.13 -11.69
CA SER A 249 6.42 -13.10 -12.35
C SER A 249 6.95 -13.66 -13.68
N PRO A 250 6.72 -12.98 -14.81
CA PRO A 250 7.03 -13.52 -16.13
C PRO A 250 8.53 -13.65 -16.40
N ASP A 251 9.37 -12.87 -15.71
CA ASP A 251 10.81 -12.81 -15.92
C ASP A 251 11.62 -12.76 -14.60
N GLY A 252 10.95 -13.01 -13.46
CA GLY A 252 11.56 -12.97 -12.13
C GLY A 252 11.87 -11.56 -11.61
N LYS A 253 11.42 -10.50 -12.29
CA LYS A 253 11.51 -9.12 -11.79
C LYS A 253 10.29 -8.76 -10.97
N ALA A 254 10.49 -7.90 -9.99
CA ALA A 254 9.43 -7.24 -9.25
C ALA A 254 9.00 -6.01 -10.05
N TYR A 255 7.72 -5.91 -10.37
CA TYR A 255 7.16 -4.78 -11.11
C TYR A 255 6.50 -3.84 -10.12
N LEU A 256 6.67 -2.54 -10.34
CA LEU A 256 5.99 -1.50 -9.58
C LEU A 256 5.13 -0.67 -10.53
N VAL A 257 3.92 -0.36 -10.08
CA VAL A 257 3.03 0.60 -10.72
C VAL A 257 2.83 1.77 -9.78
N GLY A 258 2.93 2.99 -10.30
CA GLY A 258 2.73 4.22 -9.54
C GLY A 258 1.82 5.17 -10.29
N MET A 259 1.05 5.95 -9.54
CA MET A 259 0.31 7.06 -10.13
C MET A 259 1.24 8.26 -10.31
N GLY A 260 0.97 9.06 -11.34
CA GLY A 260 1.75 10.24 -11.64
C GLY A 260 0.99 11.27 -12.45
N ALA A 261 1.69 12.36 -12.73
CA ALA A 261 1.25 13.44 -13.60
C ALA A 261 2.45 13.96 -14.42
N GLU A 262 2.19 14.70 -15.49
CA GLU A 262 3.22 15.37 -16.28
C GLU A 262 3.25 16.88 -15.99
N VAL A 263 4.42 17.51 -16.14
CA VAL A 263 4.59 18.96 -15.91
C VAL A 263 3.76 19.79 -16.91
N ASN A 264 3.63 19.30 -18.14
CA ASN A 264 2.90 19.97 -19.22
C ASN A 264 1.48 19.41 -19.33
N ASP A 265 0.73 19.52 -18.25
CA ASP A 265 -0.69 19.14 -18.21
C ASP A 265 -1.54 20.07 -19.10
N LEU A 266 -2.38 19.48 -19.96
CA LEU A 266 -3.28 20.21 -20.86
C LEU A 266 -4.56 20.68 -20.16
N MET A 267 -4.90 20.08 -19.01
CA MET A 267 -6.09 20.37 -18.21
C MET A 267 -5.73 20.52 -16.72
N PRO A 268 -4.83 21.44 -16.36
CA PRO A 268 -4.33 21.54 -15.00
C PRO A 268 -5.45 21.83 -14.00
N ARG A 269 -5.46 21.06 -12.92
CA ARG A 269 -6.31 21.28 -11.74
C ARG A 269 -5.49 21.40 -10.46
N GLU A 270 -6.05 22.12 -9.49
CA GLU A 270 -5.47 22.17 -8.15
C GLU A 270 -5.47 20.76 -7.54
N ALA A 271 -4.38 20.41 -6.87
CA ALA A 271 -4.17 19.07 -6.30
C ALA A 271 -4.32 17.93 -7.32
N ASN A 272 -3.93 18.16 -8.59
CA ASN A 272 -4.06 17.15 -9.65
C ASN A 272 -3.44 15.81 -9.24
N LEU A 273 -2.18 15.86 -8.80
CA LEU A 273 -1.48 14.72 -8.24
C LEU A 273 -1.47 14.80 -6.69
N SER A 274 -2.49 14.19 -6.09
CA SER A 274 -2.68 14.12 -4.64
C SER A 274 -2.47 12.70 -4.11
N TRP A 275 -2.76 12.45 -2.84
CA TRP A 275 -2.67 11.10 -2.25
C TRP A 275 -3.56 10.04 -2.91
N ILE A 276 -4.56 10.43 -3.72
CA ILE A 276 -5.50 9.48 -4.36
C ILE A 276 -5.72 9.75 -5.86
N SER A 277 -5.39 10.93 -6.36
CA SER A 277 -5.65 11.37 -7.72
C SER A 277 -4.37 11.53 -8.53
N GLY A 278 -4.47 11.33 -9.85
CA GLY A 278 -3.42 11.61 -10.83
C GLY A 278 -3.97 11.44 -12.26
N ASP A 279 -3.09 11.53 -13.26
CA ASP A 279 -3.47 11.48 -14.67
C ASP A 279 -2.87 10.30 -15.43
N GLN A 280 -1.72 9.83 -14.96
CA GLN A 280 -0.99 8.75 -15.57
C GLN A 280 -0.73 7.63 -14.57
N ILE A 281 -0.63 6.41 -15.09
CA ILE A 281 -0.03 5.28 -14.40
C ILE A 281 1.30 4.95 -15.06
N TYR A 282 2.37 4.91 -14.28
CA TYR A 282 3.70 4.53 -14.73
C TYR A 282 4.09 3.16 -14.23
N MET A 283 5.04 2.52 -14.92
CA MET A 283 5.54 1.20 -14.55
C MET A 283 7.07 1.16 -14.62
N CYS A 284 7.67 0.54 -13.61
CA CYS A 284 9.07 0.15 -13.61
C CYS A 284 9.23 -1.28 -13.07
N ARG A 285 10.40 -1.87 -13.25
CA ARG A 285 10.71 -3.20 -12.74
C ARG A 285 12.17 -3.33 -12.33
N VAL A 286 12.44 -4.22 -11.38
CA VAL A 286 13.77 -4.46 -10.81
C VAL A 286 13.93 -5.93 -10.47
N THR A 287 15.14 -6.47 -10.62
CA THR A 287 15.44 -7.79 -10.07
C THR A 287 15.59 -7.65 -8.55
N PRO A 288 14.68 -8.21 -7.73
CA PRO A 288 14.65 -7.97 -6.29
C PRO A 288 15.90 -8.51 -5.60
N SER A 289 16.64 -7.61 -4.95
CA SER A 289 17.76 -7.92 -4.06
C SER A 289 18.03 -6.71 -3.16
N ILE A 290 18.75 -6.92 -2.04
CA ILE A 290 19.16 -5.80 -1.16
C ILE A 290 20.01 -4.77 -1.94
N GLN A 291 20.84 -5.25 -2.87
CA GLN A 291 21.74 -4.41 -3.65
C GLN A 291 20.99 -3.58 -4.70
N ASN A 292 19.89 -4.10 -5.26
CA ASN A 292 19.19 -3.46 -6.36
C ASN A 292 18.03 -2.55 -5.91
N MET A 293 17.31 -2.92 -4.85
CA MET A 293 16.03 -2.29 -4.55
C MET A 293 16.14 -0.78 -4.25
N ASN A 294 17.26 -0.33 -3.68
CA ASN A 294 17.54 1.08 -3.43
C ASN A 294 18.54 1.70 -4.42
N ASP A 295 18.80 1.07 -5.57
CA ASP A 295 19.71 1.59 -6.60
C ASP A 295 18.94 1.85 -7.88
N MET A 296 18.66 3.13 -8.16
CA MET A 296 17.95 3.60 -9.36
C MET A 296 18.54 3.07 -10.67
N SER A 297 19.86 2.82 -10.71
CA SER A 297 20.54 2.31 -11.92
C SER A 297 20.23 0.84 -12.23
N LYS A 298 19.54 0.14 -11.32
CA LYS A 298 19.13 -1.26 -11.47
C LYS A 298 17.71 -1.43 -11.97
N TYR A 299 16.96 -0.34 -12.09
CA TYR A 299 15.59 -0.35 -12.56
C TYR A 299 15.53 -0.24 -14.08
N GLU A 300 14.51 -0.88 -14.62
CA GLU A 300 14.06 -0.75 -16.00
C GLU A 300 12.69 -0.05 -15.98
N TYR A 301 12.51 0.93 -16.84
CA TYR A 301 11.31 1.77 -16.90
C TYR A 301 10.57 1.51 -18.20
N PHE A 302 9.24 1.48 -18.14
CA PHE A 302 8.43 1.29 -19.32
C PHE A 302 8.58 2.49 -20.28
N GLY A 303 9.01 2.23 -21.52
CA GLY A 303 9.29 3.24 -22.54
C GLY A 303 8.25 3.30 -23.66
N GLY A 304 7.10 2.64 -23.47
CA GLY A 304 6.07 2.45 -24.48
C GLY A 304 6.16 1.10 -25.18
N HIS A 305 5.54 1.00 -26.35
CA HIS A 305 5.56 -0.20 -27.19
C HIS A 305 6.32 0.05 -28.50
N ASP A 306 6.94 -1.00 -29.04
CA ASP A 306 7.49 -0.98 -30.40
C ASP A 306 6.38 -1.11 -31.46
N GLU A 307 6.76 -1.08 -32.74
CA GLU A 307 5.82 -1.21 -33.87
C GLU A 307 5.05 -2.53 -33.88
N LYS A 308 5.52 -3.55 -33.14
CA LYS A 308 4.87 -4.86 -33.01
C LYS A 308 4.03 -4.97 -31.74
N GLY A 309 3.92 -3.90 -30.96
CA GLY A 309 3.20 -3.89 -29.69
C GLY A 309 3.99 -4.52 -28.53
N SER A 310 5.28 -4.80 -28.68
CA SER A 310 6.10 -5.34 -27.58
C SER A 310 6.58 -4.22 -26.67
N ALA A 311 6.56 -4.46 -25.35
CA ALA A 311 7.00 -3.48 -24.37
C ALA A 311 8.49 -3.15 -24.52
N ILE A 312 8.79 -1.84 -24.56
CA ILE A 312 10.16 -1.31 -24.53
C ILE A 312 10.52 -0.99 -23.08
N TRP A 313 11.71 -1.42 -22.66
CA TRP A 313 12.25 -1.14 -21.34
C TRP A 313 13.53 -0.31 -21.47
N THR A 314 13.53 0.88 -20.88
CA THR A 314 14.67 1.81 -20.86
C THR A 314 15.34 1.80 -19.48
N ALA A 315 16.64 2.07 -19.43
CA ALA A 315 17.38 2.29 -18.17
C ALA A 315 17.42 3.77 -17.75
N ASP A 316 16.96 4.68 -18.61
CA ASP A 316 16.88 6.11 -18.30
C ASP A 316 15.47 6.46 -17.82
N PHE A 317 15.36 6.87 -16.55
CA PHE A 317 14.09 7.28 -15.96
C PHE A 317 13.45 8.46 -16.68
N LYS A 318 14.23 9.34 -17.32
CA LYS A 318 13.67 10.48 -18.06
C LYS A 318 12.84 10.05 -19.27
N GLU A 319 13.15 8.86 -19.79
CA GLU A 319 12.50 8.27 -20.96
C GLU A 319 11.30 7.38 -20.57
N ILE A 320 10.93 7.33 -19.28
CA ILE A 320 9.73 6.63 -18.83
C ILE A 320 8.48 7.24 -19.46
N LYS A 321 7.59 6.38 -19.93
CA LYS A 321 6.28 6.73 -20.48
C LYS A 321 5.16 6.15 -19.63
N PRO A 322 3.98 6.79 -19.64
CA PRO A 322 2.82 6.21 -18.99
C PRO A 322 2.44 4.86 -19.64
N LEU A 323 2.07 3.91 -18.79
CA LEU A 323 1.36 2.69 -19.17
C LEU A 323 -0.11 3.01 -19.49
N VAL A 324 -0.71 3.88 -18.67
CA VAL A 324 -2.08 4.39 -18.82
C VAL A 324 -1.99 5.90 -18.77
N ASP A 325 -2.63 6.58 -19.72
CA ASP A 325 -2.71 8.04 -19.79
C ASP A 325 -4.17 8.43 -19.99
N TRP A 326 -4.77 8.99 -18.94
CA TRP A 326 -6.15 9.45 -18.94
C TRP A 326 -6.28 10.62 -17.96
N ASN A 327 -6.06 11.81 -18.50
CA ASN A 327 -6.07 13.08 -17.78
C ASN A 327 -7.34 13.22 -16.93
N ASP A 328 -7.18 13.64 -15.67
CA ASP A 328 -8.22 13.79 -14.64
C ASP A 328 -8.96 12.51 -14.20
N ASN A 329 -8.61 11.34 -14.76
CA ASN A 329 -9.36 10.10 -14.59
C ASN A 329 -8.52 8.93 -14.02
N CYS A 330 -7.28 9.19 -13.60
CA CYS A 330 -6.43 8.21 -12.92
C CYS A 330 -6.29 8.51 -11.42
N GLY A 331 -5.50 7.68 -10.73
CA GLY A 331 -5.28 7.77 -9.30
C GLY A 331 -4.54 6.56 -8.77
N CYS A 332 -4.70 6.28 -7.48
CA CYS A 332 -4.07 5.14 -6.83
C CYS A 332 -4.37 3.84 -7.59
N VAL A 333 -3.33 3.04 -7.84
CA VAL A 333 -3.39 1.88 -8.74
C VAL A 333 -2.93 0.62 -8.02
N THR A 334 -3.62 -0.48 -8.27
CA THR A 334 -3.16 -1.82 -7.89
C THR A 334 -3.28 -2.73 -9.12
N MET A 335 -2.34 -3.66 -9.25
CA MET A 335 -2.30 -4.61 -10.36
C MET A 335 -2.00 -6.00 -9.81
N THR A 336 -2.69 -7.00 -10.31
CA THR A 336 -2.54 -8.41 -9.95
C THR A 336 -2.54 -9.26 -11.22
N TYR A 337 -1.89 -10.42 -11.17
CA TYR A 337 -1.77 -11.36 -12.28
C TYR A 337 -2.99 -12.26 -12.43
#